data_AF-A0A8S3KNU5-F1
#
_entry.id   AF-A0A8S3KNU5-F1
#
_cell.length_a   1.000
_cell.length_b   1.000
_cell.length_c   1.000
_cell.angle_alpha   90.00
_cell.angle_beta   90.00
_cell.angle_gamma   90.00
#
_symmetry.space_group_name_H-M   'P 1'
#
loop_
_entity.id
_entity.type
_entity.pdbx_description
1 polymer ?
#
loop_
_entity_poly.entity_id
_entity_poly.type
_entity_poly.pdbx_seq_one_letter_code
_entity_poly.pdbx_strand_id
1 'polypeptide(L)'
;MLRLLLRLIHLRLFSWISRTDPSLFGGHRWENFIETKAPLLKQFDFSLTRLALENEDCFTVESLIASFRTPFWLETKHWIV
;
A
#
# COMPACT_ATOMS: atom_id res chain seq x y z
N MET A 1 19.47 24.48 -9.36
CA MET A 1 19.07 23.65 -8.20
C MET A 1 18.59 22.30 -8.72
N LEU A 2 19.49 21.31 -8.88
CA LEU A 2 19.12 19.98 -9.39
C LEU A 2 18.36 19.21 -8.30
N ARG A 3 17.02 19.15 -8.39
CA ARG A 3 16.28 18.10 -7.68
C ARG A 3 16.52 16.80 -8.47
N LEU A 4 17.35 15.94 -7.93
CA LEU A 4 17.39 14.52 -8.30
C LEU A 4 15.99 13.96 -8.00
N LEU A 5 15.08 14.04 -8.98
CA LEU A 5 13.84 13.28 -8.96
C LEU A 5 14.26 11.82 -9.09
N LEU A 6 14.51 11.16 -7.96
CA LEU A 6 14.55 9.71 -7.88
C LEU A 6 13.26 9.23 -8.54
N ARG A 7 13.38 8.73 -9.78
CA ARG A 7 12.26 8.15 -10.51
C ARG A 7 11.99 6.80 -9.88
N LEU A 8 11.18 6.80 -8.82
CA LEU A 8 10.69 5.58 -8.23
C LEU A 8 9.68 4.98 -9.19
N ILE A 9 10.13 4.00 -9.99
CA ILE A 9 9.31 3.34 -11.00
C ILE A 9 8.68 2.07 -10.42
N HIS A 10 9.42 1.37 -9.54
CA HIS A 10 8.96 0.17 -8.85
C HIS A 10 9.20 0.31 -7.35
N LEU A 11 8.22 -0.11 -6.56
CA LEU A 11 8.30 -0.15 -5.11
C LEU A 11 7.76 -1.49 -4.65
N ARG A 12 8.58 -2.22 -3.89
CA ARG A 12 8.17 -3.46 -3.22
C ARG A 12 8.35 -3.29 -1.73
N LEU A 13 7.31 -3.63 -0.98
CA LEU A 13 7.33 -3.55 0.48
C LEU A 13 6.96 -4.91 1.05
N PHE A 14 7.69 -5.26 2.10
CA PHE A 14 7.47 -6.47 2.86
C PHE A 14 7.33 -6.10 4.33
N SER A 15 6.26 -6.55 4.97
CA SER A 15 6.02 -6.28 6.39
C SER A 15 5.53 -7.51 7.13
N TRP A 16 6.03 -7.66 8.34
CA TRP A 16 5.51 -8.59 9.35
C TRP A 16 4.50 -7.84 10.20
N ILE A 17 3.24 -8.29 10.19
CA ILE A 17 2.20 -7.74 11.06
C ILE A 17 2.26 -8.56 12.35
N SER A 18 2.92 -8.01 13.37
CA SER A 18 2.87 -8.55 14.74
C SER A 18 1.92 -7.75 15.64
N ARG A 19 1.84 -6.41 15.47
CA ARG A 19 0.97 -5.47 16.24
C ARG A 19 0.71 -4.13 15.53
N THR A 20 1.09 -4.00 14.26
CA THR A 20 1.15 -2.71 13.56
C THR A 20 -0.24 -2.16 13.25
N ASP A 21 -0.40 -0.85 13.46
CA ASP A 21 -1.58 -0.10 13.05
C ASP A 21 -1.91 -0.39 11.57
N PRO A 22 -3.09 -0.98 11.27
CA PRO A 22 -3.50 -1.30 9.91
C PRO A 22 -3.58 -0.06 9.01
N SER A 23 -3.64 1.15 9.58
CA SER A 23 -3.56 2.42 8.83
C SER A 23 -2.28 2.56 8.01
N LEU A 24 -1.18 1.91 8.42
CA LEU A 24 0.09 1.95 7.68
C LEU A 24 0.00 1.27 6.31
N PHE A 25 -0.96 0.37 6.14
CA PHE A 25 -1.13 -0.45 4.95
C PHE A 25 -2.38 -0.11 4.15
N GLY A 26 -3.20 0.84 4.62
CA GLY A 26 -4.41 1.24 3.90
C GLY A 26 -4.11 1.88 2.54
N GLY A 27 -4.92 1.53 1.54
CA GLY A 27 -4.78 2.03 0.17
C GLY A 27 -4.81 3.56 0.09
N HIS A 28 -5.64 4.26 0.88
CA HIS A 28 -5.66 5.74 0.89
C HIS A 28 -4.31 6.38 1.21
N ARG A 29 -3.53 5.78 2.11
CA ARG A 29 -2.21 6.29 2.48
C ARG A 29 -1.24 6.18 1.30
N TRP A 30 -1.28 5.03 0.62
CA TRP A 30 -0.41 4.76 -0.53
C TRP A 30 -0.84 5.53 -1.77
N GLU A 31 -2.14 5.74 -1.98
CA GLU A 31 -2.69 6.62 -3.00
C GLU A 31 -2.08 8.03 -2.85
N ASN A 32 -2.21 8.64 -1.67
CA ASN A 32 -1.64 9.97 -1.39
C ASN A 32 -0.10 9.99 -1.57
N PHE A 33 0.61 8.94 -1.16
CA PHE A 33 2.06 8.84 -1.38
C PHE A 33 2.40 8.80 -2.87
N ILE A 34 1.69 7.99 -3.65
CA ILE A 34 1.95 7.84 -5.09
C ILE A 34 1.63 9.14 -5.81
N GLU A 35 0.51 9.78 -5.51
CA GLU A 35 0.15 11.07 -6.12
C GLU A 35 1.16 12.17 -5.80
N THR A 36 1.61 12.27 -4.54
CA THR A 36 2.42 13.41 -4.10
C THR A 36 3.93 13.20 -4.21
N LYS A 37 4.41 11.96 -4.13
CA LYS A 37 5.85 11.64 -4.05
C LYS A 37 6.35 10.72 -5.14
N ALA A 38 5.49 9.86 -5.70
CA ALA A 38 5.91 8.87 -6.70
C ALA A 38 4.94 8.78 -7.90
N PRO A 39 4.66 9.90 -8.61
CA PRO A 39 3.65 9.90 -9.67
C PRO A 39 4.03 8.99 -10.85
N LEU A 40 5.33 8.76 -11.03
CA LEU A 40 5.89 7.87 -12.06
C LEU A 40 5.95 6.40 -11.64
N LEU A 41 5.44 6.05 -10.45
CA LEU A 41 5.37 4.66 -9.99
C LEU A 41 4.46 3.88 -10.95
N LYS A 42 5.03 2.82 -11.53
CA LYS A 42 4.38 1.90 -12.46
C LYS A 42 4.01 0.56 -11.84
N GLN A 43 4.73 0.18 -10.78
CA GLN A 43 4.47 -1.07 -10.06
C GLN A 43 4.61 -0.85 -8.56
N PHE A 44 3.63 -1.35 -7.82
CA PHE A 44 3.60 -1.35 -6.37
C PHE A 44 3.25 -2.76 -5.88
N ASP A 45 4.25 -3.46 -5.34
CA ASP A 45 4.08 -4.79 -4.77
C ASP A 45 4.01 -4.67 -3.26
N PHE A 46 2.92 -5.15 -2.67
CA PHE A 46 2.74 -5.15 -1.23
C PHE A 46 2.59 -6.57 -0.69
N SER A 47 3.50 -7.00 0.17
CA SER A 47 3.51 -8.35 0.74
C SER A 47 3.44 -8.28 2.27
N LEU A 48 2.40 -8.92 2.81
CA LEU A 48 2.13 -8.96 4.23
C LEU A 48 2.19 -10.39 4.74
N THR A 49 2.90 -10.58 5.85
CA THR A 49 2.83 -11.81 6.62
C THR A 49 2.24 -11.50 7.99
N ARG A 50 1.08 -12.07 8.28
CA ARG A 50 0.43 -11.95 9.60
C ARG A 50 0.87 -13.10 10.48
N LEU A 51 1.44 -12.79 11.64
CA LEU A 51 1.60 -13.77 12.71
C LEU A 51 0.26 -13.82 13.46
N ALA A 52 -0.52 -14.87 13.25
CA ALA A 52 -1.78 -15.05 13.94
C ALA A 52 -1.50 -15.33 15.43
N LEU A 53 -1.68 -14.32 16.28
CA LEU A 53 -1.78 -14.52 17.72
C LEU A 53 -3.28 -14.67 18.05
N GLU A 54 -3.62 -15.72 18.79
CA GLU A 54 -4.99 -16.02 19.20
C GLU A 54 -5.56 -14.83 20.00
N ASN A 55 -6.80 -14.43 19.67
CA ASN A 55 -7.64 -13.45 20.39
C ASN A 55 -7.46 -11.94 20.12
N GLU A 56 -6.94 -11.52 18.98
CA GLU A 56 -7.00 -10.08 18.61
C GLU A 56 -8.14 -9.78 17.62
N ASP A 57 -8.98 -8.79 17.97
CA ASP A 57 -9.91 -8.03 17.11
C ASP A 57 -9.10 -7.28 16.04
N CYS A 58 -8.45 -8.06 15.18
CA CYS A 58 -7.39 -7.59 14.32
C CYS A 58 -7.94 -7.60 12.90
N PHE A 59 -8.23 -6.38 12.43
CA PHE A 59 -8.37 -5.94 11.05
C PHE A 59 -8.34 -7.08 10.03
N THR A 60 -9.50 -7.33 9.42
CA THR A 60 -9.63 -8.43 8.47
C THR A 60 -8.82 -8.14 7.21
N VAL A 61 -8.27 -9.19 6.59
CA VAL A 61 -7.63 -9.08 5.28
C VAL A 61 -8.57 -8.43 4.26
N GLU A 62 -9.88 -8.66 4.39
CA GLU A 62 -10.88 -8.01 3.53
C GLU A 62 -10.93 -6.49 3.72
N SER A 63 -10.89 -5.99 4.97
CA SER A 63 -10.83 -4.55 5.23
C SER A 63 -9.59 -3.90 4.61
N LEU A 64 -8.47 -4.63 4.53
CA LEU A 64 -7.28 -4.18 3.81
C LEU A 64 -7.52 -4.10 2.32
N ILE A 65 -7.93 -5.21 1.72
CA ILE A 65 -8.17 -5.30 0.27
C ILE A 65 -9.19 -4.25 -0.16
N ALA A 66 -10.25 -4.05 0.62
CA ALA A 66 -11.27 -3.04 0.37
C ALA A 66 -10.68 -1.62 0.29
N SER A 67 -9.65 -1.30 1.09
CA SER A 67 -9.01 0.02 1.06
C SER A 67 -8.25 0.33 -0.23
N PHE A 68 -7.96 -0.69 -1.05
CA PHE A 68 -7.32 -0.56 -2.36
C PHE A 68 -8.33 -0.63 -3.52
N ARG A 69 -9.64 -0.69 -3.28
CA ARG A 69 -10.68 -0.72 -4.33
C ARG A 69 -11.18 0.68 -4.73
N THR A 70 -10.39 1.73 -4.54
CA THR A 70 -10.76 3.10 -4.97
C THR A 70 -10.56 3.27 -6.49
N PRO A 71 -11.23 4.24 -7.14
CA PRO A 71 -11.02 4.53 -8.56
C PRO A 71 -9.56 4.82 -8.92
N PHE A 72 -8.77 5.36 -7.98
CA PHE A 72 -7.34 5.56 -8.19
C PHE A 72 -6.62 4.24 -8.54
N TRP A 73 -6.87 3.17 -7.79
CA TRP A 73 -6.20 1.89 -8.00
C TRP A 73 -6.73 1.18 -9.25
N LEU A 74 -8.05 1.17 -9.40
CA LEU A 74 -8.74 0.38 -10.43
C LEU A 74 -8.74 1.06 -11.81
N GLU A 75 -8.97 2.37 -11.85
CA GLU A 75 -9.17 3.13 -13.10
C GLU A 75 -7.95 3.96 -13.48
N THR A 76 -7.30 4.64 -12.53
CA THR A 76 -6.12 5.47 -12.85
C THR A 76 -4.88 4.61 -13.04
N LYS A 77 -4.62 3.69 -12.10
CA LYS A 77 -3.42 2.85 -12.12
C LYS A 77 -3.63 1.52 -12.86
N HIS A 78 -4.87 1.04 -12.97
CA HIS A 78 -5.19 -0.28 -13.52
C HIS A 78 -4.40 -1.41 -12.83
N TRP A 79 -4.15 -1.27 -11.52
CA TRP A 79 -3.39 -2.26 -10.76
C TRP A 79 -4.33 -3.28 -10.13
N ILE A 80 -3.86 -4.54 -10.12
CA ILE A 80 -4.59 -5.65 -9.49
C ILE A 80 -4.36 -5.57 -7.99
N VAL A 81 -5.44 -5.74 -7.23
CA VAL A 81 -5.50 -5.67 -5.77
C VAL A 81 -5.88 -7.02 -5.20
#